data_AF-A0A1F8GH14-F1
#
_entry.id   AF-A0A1F8GH14-F1
#
_cell.length_a   1.000
_cell.length_b   1.000
_cell.length_c   1.000
_cell.angle_alpha   90.00
_cell.angle_beta   90.00
_cell.angle_gamma   90.00
#
_symmetry.space_group_name_H-M   'P 1'
#
loop_
_entity.id
_entity.type
_entity.pdbx_description
1 polymer ?
#
loop_
_entity_poly.entity_id
_entity_poly.type
_entity_poly.pdbx_seq_one_letter_code
_entity_poly.pdbx_strand_id
1 'polypeptide(L)'
;MTKINAFFVALAVSLLTFNVSAHSQTNTQELQEVTEFFDDFSNTWLVQQDIDKAVKYFDSGKLNSNTNKIFSINDPAFNSDIWLRKVLTMWLFSNHEQVDMYGHGDPNEPDYVNLPSNSSGLTNKVSWKSTAEAIRQVFPLTQNNQPNNDLPLGSYVAMFILNNAPSDGLVFVIEKVNNEWKITAHTWIAG
;
A
#
# COMPACT_ATOMS: atom_id res chain seq x y z
N MET A 1 10.24 21.58 5.39
CA MET A 1 9.37 21.61 4.19
C MET A 1 10.11 20.93 3.06
N THR A 2 10.18 19.60 3.11
CA THR A 2 10.78 18.79 2.07
C THR A 2 9.81 18.80 0.88
N LYS A 3 10.25 19.31 -0.27
CA LYS A 3 9.48 19.22 -1.51
C LYS A 3 9.47 17.75 -1.89
N ILE A 4 8.41 17.03 -1.55
CA ILE A 4 8.06 15.77 -2.22
C ILE A 4 7.99 16.15 -3.70
N ASN A 5 8.97 15.71 -4.48
CA ASN A 5 9.00 15.98 -5.92
C ASN A 5 7.70 15.42 -6.49
N ALA A 6 6.86 16.35 -6.94
CA ALA A 6 5.55 16.14 -7.54
C ALA A 6 5.68 15.49 -8.93
N PHE A 7 6.36 14.35 -9.00
CA PHE A 7 6.52 13.51 -10.18
C PHE A 7 5.92 12.14 -9.87
N PHE A 8 4.60 12.15 -9.59
CA PHE A 8 3.58 11.11 -9.82
C PHE A 8 2.35 11.34 -8.92
N VAL A 9 1.86 12.60 -8.88
CA VAL A 9 0.42 12.85 -8.74
C VAL A 9 -0.10 13.22 -10.13
N ALA A 10 0.08 12.28 -11.06
CA ALA A 10 -0.84 12.10 -12.17
C ALA A 10 -1.62 10.79 -11.98
N LEU A 11 -1.78 10.33 -10.72
CA LEU A 11 -3.12 9.92 -10.31
C LEU A 11 -3.94 11.21 -10.25
N ALA A 12 -4.28 11.74 -11.43
CA ALA A 12 -5.44 12.56 -11.53
C ALA A 12 -6.56 11.67 -11.01
N VAL A 13 -6.94 11.86 -9.75
CA VAL A 13 -8.33 11.74 -9.34
C VAL A 13 -9.06 12.85 -10.09
N SER A 14 -9.04 12.78 -11.43
CA SER A 14 -10.16 13.23 -12.21
C SER A 14 -11.29 12.42 -11.62
N LEU A 15 -12.20 13.11 -10.92
CA LEU A 15 -13.59 12.71 -10.90
C LEU A 15 -14.02 12.59 -12.37
N LEU A 16 -13.61 11.50 -13.02
CA LEU A 16 -14.10 11.07 -14.30
C LEU A 16 -15.54 10.71 -14.00
N THR A 17 -16.43 11.58 -14.47
CA THR A 17 -17.79 11.22 -14.81
C THR A 17 -17.75 9.83 -15.45
N PHE A 18 -18.18 8.83 -14.69
CA PHE A 18 -18.25 7.45 -15.15
C PHE A 18 -19.26 7.39 -16.29
N ASN A 19 -18.79 7.51 -17.53
CA ASN A 19 -19.51 6.98 -18.66
C ASN A 19 -19.40 5.46 -18.53
N VAL A 20 -20.41 4.87 -17.90
CA VAL A 20 -20.60 3.43 -17.79
C VAL A 20 -20.96 2.92 -19.20
N SER A 21 -19.99 2.87 -20.10
CA SER A 21 -20.12 2.08 -21.31
C SER A 21 -20.07 0.61 -20.87
N ALA A 22 -21.21 -0.06 -21.03
CA ALA A 22 -21.51 -1.41 -20.59
C ALA A 22 -20.65 -2.49 -21.28
N HIS A 23 -19.35 -2.50 -21.02
CA HIS A 23 -18.40 -3.53 -21.48
C HIS A 23 -17.41 -4.01 -20.42
N SER A 24 -17.61 -3.65 -19.14
CA SER A 24 -16.90 -4.26 -18.02
C SER A 24 -17.81 -5.26 -17.31
N GLN A 25 -18.06 -6.41 -17.93
CA GLN A 25 -18.23 -7.60 -17.10
C GLN A 25 -16.84 -7.88 -16.51
N THR A 26 -16.52 -7.19 -15.42
CA THR A 26 -15.46 -7.64 -14.52
C THR A 26 -15.72 -9.13 -14.31
N ASN A 27 -14.76 -10.00 -14.62
CA ASN A 27 -14.93 -11.42 -14.40
C ASN A 27 -15.22 -11.60 -12.90
N THR A 28 -16.47 -11.87 -12.53
CA THR A 28 -16.92 -11.87 -11.13
C THR A 28 -16.06 -12.80 -10.28
N GLN A 29 -15.56 -13.88 -10.88
CA GLN A 29 -14.63 -14.79 -10.25
C GLN A 29 -13.27 -14.13 -9.96
N GLU A 30 -12.68 -13.42 -10.92
CA GLU A 30 -11.40 -12.75 -10.75
C GLU A 30 -11.47 -11.65 -9.69
N LEU A 31 -12.57 -10.88 -9.70
CA LEU A 31 -12.85 -9.89 -8.66
C LEU A 31 -12.99 -10.54 -7.27
N GLN A 32 -13.63 -11.70 -7.19
CA GLN A 32 -13.73 -12.46 -5.95
C GLN A 32 -12.35 -12.93 -5.48
N GLU A 33 -11.54 -13.52 -6.36
CA GLU A 33 -10.19 -14.01 -6.03
C GLU A 33 -9.28 -12.88 -5.49
N VAL A 34 -9.30 -11.70 -6.12
CA VAL A 34 -8.50 -10.56 -5.64
C VAL A 34 -9.03 -9.98 -4.33
N THR A 35 -10.35 -10.03 -4.10
CA THR A 35 -10.95 -9.60 -2.83
C THR A 35 -10.50 -10.53 -1.71
N GLU A 36 -10.60 -11.84 -1.90
CA GLU A 36 -10.16 -12.84 -0.93
C GLU A 36 -8.65 -12.71 -0.63
N PHE A 37 -7.83 -12.54 -1.67
CA PHE A 37 -6.40 -12.27 -1.51
C PHE A 37 -6.12 -11.03 -0.66
N PHE A 38 -6.84 -9.93 -0.92
CA PHE A 38 -6.62 -8.67 -0.23
C PHE A 38 -7.14 -8.69 1.22
N ASP A 39 -8.24 -9.41 1.47
CA ASP A 39 -8.75 -9.65 2.82
C ASP A 39 -7.75 -10.47 3.64
N ASP A 40 -7.17 -11.53 3.06
CA ASP A 40 -6.14 -12.35 3.70
C ASP A 40 -4.87 -11.54 4.01
N PHE A 41 -4.42 -10.70 3.07
CA PHE A 41 -3.32 -9.76 3.29
C PHE A 41 -3.63 -8.80 4.45
N SER A 42 -4.77 -8.13 4.38
CA SER A 42 -5.18 -7.10 5.36
C SER A 42 -5.36 -7.72 6.75
N ASN A 43 -5.90 -8.93 6.84
CA ASN A 43 -6.03 -9.66 8.08
C ASN A 43 -4.66 -10.07 8.65
N THR A 44 -3.76 -10.56 7.79
CA THR A 44 -2.38 -10.92 8.19
C THR A 44 -1.63 -9.69 8.73
N TRP A 45 -1.76 -8.56 8.05
CA TRP A 45 -1.04 -7.34 8.40
C TRP A 45 -1.67 -6.56 9.56
N LEU A 46 -2.95 -6.19 9.46
CA LEU A 46 -3.58 -5.27 10.42
C LEU A 46 -4.00 -5.99 11.70
N VAL A 47 -4.61 -7.18 11.56
CA VAL A 47 -5.21 -7.92 12.68
C VAL A 47 -4.19 -8.82 13.35
N GLN A 48 -3.56 -9.72 12.59
CA GLN A 48 -2.54 -10.64 13.14
C GLN A 48 -1.20 -9.95 13.39
N GLN A 49 -0.93 -8.84 12.70
CA GLN A 49 0.32 -8.07 12.81
C GLN A 49 1.57 -8.91 12.57
N ASP A 50 1.45 -9.93 11.72
CA ASP A 50 2.52 -10.82 11.32
C ASP A 50 3.22 -10.23 10.08
N ILE A 51 4.18 -9.33 10.34
CA ILE A 51 4.90 -8.61 9.29
C ILE A 51 5.69 -9.58 8.40
N ASP A 52 6.25 -10.65 8.98
CA ASP A 52 7.00 -11.68 8.24
C ASP A 52 6.12 -12.43 7.22
N LYS A 53 4.85 -12.66 7.53
CA LYS A 53 3.90 -13.21 6.56
C LYS A 53 3.35 -12.15 5.61
N ALA A 54 3.05 -10.94 6.10
CA ALA A 54 2.47 -9.87 5.30
C ALA A 54 3.36 -9.49 4.10
N VAL A 55 4.68 -9.44 4.28
CA VAL A 55 5.59 -9.12 3.16
C VAL A 55 5.58 -10.15 2.03
N LYS A 56 5.14 -11.39 2.28
CA LYS A 56 5.06 -12.45 1.24
C LYS A 56 3.92 -12.24 0.24
N TYR A 57 2.99 -11.34 0.54
CA TYR A 57 1.94 -10.90 -0.38
C TYR A 57 2.48 -9.97 -1.47
N PHE A 58 3.70 -9.45 -1.32
CA PHE A 58 4.32 -8.55 -2.29
C PHE A 58 5.22 -9.30 -3.26
N ASP A 59 5.28 -8.82 -4.50
CA ASP A 59 6.32 -9.22 -5.45
C ASP A 59 7.58 -8.36 -5.23
N SER A 60 8.64 -8.96 -4.66
CA SER A 60 9.85 -8.23 -4.30
C SER A 60 10.59 -7.62 -5.50
N GLY A 61 10.53 -8.28 -6.67
CA GLY A 61 11.17 -7.81 -7.89
C GLY A 61 10.53 -6.52 -8.43
N LYS A 62 9.20 -6.51 -8.55
CA LYS A 62 8.44 -5.33 -8.96
C LYS A 62 8.47 -4.22 -7.92
N LEU A 63 8.39 -4.57 -6.63
CA LEU A 63 8.46 -3.59 -5.55
C LEU A 63 9.78 -2.80 -5.62
N ASN A 64 10.92 -3.48 -5.73
CA ASN A 64 12.22 -2.81 -5.82
C ASN A 64 12.30 -1.83 -7.01
N SER A 65 11.81 -2.24 -8.20
CA SER A 65 11.74 -1.36 -9.37
C SER A 65 10.87 -0.11 -9.12
N ASN A 66 9.74 -0.25 -8.43
CA ASN A 66 8.81 0.84 -8.19
C ASN A 66 9.30 1.77 -7.08
N THR A 67 9.82 1.23 -5.97
CA THR A 67 10.33 2.02 -4.85
C THR A 67 11.52 2.89 -5.25
N ASN A 68 12.45 2.37 -6.06
CA ASN A 68 13.59 3.18 -6.56
C ASN A 68 13.13 4.35 -7.42
N LYS A 69 12.06 4.18 -8.22
CA LYS A 69 11.49 5.26 -9.04
C LYS A 69 10.81 6.32 -8.17
N ILE A 70 10.04 5.91 -7.17
CA ILE A 70 9.23 6.80 -6.33
C ILE A 70 10.14 7.66 -5.43
N PHE A 71 11.03 7.02 -4.68
CA PHE A 71 11.84 7.72 -3.68
C PHE A 71 13.18 8.24 -4.22
N SER A 72 13.48 8.00 -5.50
CA SER A 72 14.77 8.37 -6.11
C SER A 72 15.95 7.96 -5.21
N ILE A 73 15.92 6.70 -4.76
CA ILE A 73 16.78 6.22 -3.69
C ILE A 73 18.23 6.26 -4.15
N ASN A 74 19.03 7.09 -3.48
CA ASN A 74 20.45 7.25 -3.80
C ASN A 74 21.36 6.32 -2.97
N ASP A 75 20.79 5.57 -2.04
CA ASP A 75 21.54 4.65 -1.18
C ASP A 75 21.72 3.28 -1.87
N PRO A 76 22.95 2.90 -2.27
CA PRO A 76 23.23 1.58 -2.82
C PRO A 76 23.04 0.44 -1.82
N ALA A 77 22.95 0.72 -0.51
CA ALA A 77 22.65 -0.25 0.53
C ALA A 77 21.14 -0.42 0.78
N PHE A 78 20.29 0.27 0.01
CA PHE A 78 18.84 0.16 0.14
C PHE A 78 18.36 -1.29 -0.02
N ASN A 79 17.55 -1.72 0.93
CA ASN A 79 16.93 -3.04 0.93
C ASN A 79 15.41 -2.89 0.95
N SER A 80 14.78 -3.24 -0.17
CA SER A 80 13.35 -3.08 -0.38
C SER A 80 12.49 -3.94 0.57
N ASP A 81 13.00 -5.09 1.02
CA ASP A 81 12.32 -5.94 2.01
C ASP A 81 12.32 -5.26 3.39
N ILE A 82 13.48 -4.76 3.85
CA ILE A 82 13.58 -4.03 5.12
C ILE A 82 12.71 -2.78 5.10
N TRP A 83 12.71 -2.06 3.97
CA TRP A 83 11.85 -0.90 3.77
C TRP A 83 10.36 -1.25 3.87
N LEU A 84 9.91 -2.26 3.13
CA LEU A 84 8.51 -2.68 3.16
C LEU A 84 8.08 -3.07 4.57
N ARG A 85 8.93 -3.81 5.29
CA ARG A 85 8.70 -4.17 6.69
C ARG A 85 8.52 -2.95 7.59
N LYS A 86 9.38 -1.93 7.43
CA LYS A 86 9.27 -0.66 8.18
C LYS A 86 7.97 0.06 7.84
N VAL A 87 7.62 0.18 6.56
CA VAL A 87 6.37 0.83 6.12
C VAL A 87 5.15 0.12 6.72
N LEU A 88 5.04 -1.21 6.57
CA LEU A 88 3.91 -1.96 7.14
C LEU A 88 3.84 -1.84 8.67
N THR A 89 4.99 -1.86 9.35
CA THR A 89 5.05 -1.73 10.81
C THR A 89 4.63 -0.33 11.28
N MET A 90 5.00 0.70 10.54
CA MET A 90 4.73 2.10 10.84
C MET A 90 3.23 2.41 10.91
N TRP A 91 2.41 1.85 10.01
CA TRP A 91 0.96 2.04 10.05
C TRP A 91 0.28 1.39 11.27
N LEU A 92 1.01 0.58 12.05
CA LEU A 92 0.53 0.00 13.31
C LEU A 92 0.79 0.90 14.52
N PHE A 93 1.46 2.06 14.38
CA PHE A 93 1.59 3.02 15.48
C PHE A 93 0.22 3.59 15.88
N SER A 94 -0.05 3.66 17.18
CA SER A 94 -1.30 4.25 17.69
C SER A 94 -1.36 5.77 17.54
N ASN A 95 -0.21 6.43 17.55
CA ASN A 95 -0.11 7.86 17.28
C ASN A 95 0.59 8.07 15.93
N HIS A 96 -0.21 8.40 14.91
CA HIS A 96 0.32 8.61 13.57
C HIS A 96 1.13 9.91 13.43
N GLU A 97 1.02 10.87 14.36
CA GLU A 97 1.93 12.04 14.37
C GLU A 97 3.40 11.64 14.58
N GLN A 98 3.66 10.47 15.18
CA GLN A 98 5.02 9.94 15.29
C GLN A 98 5.58 9.51 13.94
N VAL A 99 4.72 9.12 13.00
CA VAL A 99 5.09 8.70 11.66
C VAL A 99 5.62 9.87 10.84
N ASP A 100 5.06 11.07 11.03
CA ASP A 100 5.55 12.31 10.44
C ASP A 100 7.01 12.57 10.82
N MET A 101 7.36 12.35 12.09
CA MET A 101 8.74 12.53 12.58
C MET A 101 9.72 11.55 11.92
N TYR A 102 9.27 10.35 11.58
CA TYR A 102 10.10 9.34 10.90
C TYR A 102 10.08 9.45 9.37
N GLY A 103 9.51 10.53 8.83
CA GLY A 103 9.50 10.77 7.39
C GLY A 103 8.51 9.88 6.62
N HIS A 104 7.48 9.34 7.27
CA HIS A 104 6.49 8.46 6.64
C HIS A 104 7.08 7.23 5.91
N GLY A 105 8.26 6.76 6.31
CA GLY A 105 8.90 5.63 5.64
C GLY A 105 9.62 6.00 4.34
N ASP A 106 9.87 7.29 4.08
CA ASP A 106 10.83 7.74 3.07
C ASP A 106 12.24 7.31 3.49
N PRO A 107 12.92 6.42 2.74
CA PRO A 107 14.25 5.95 3.09
C PRO A 107 15.33 7.05 3.06
N ASN A 108 15.04 8.23 2.50
CA ASN A 108 15.96 9.37 2.49
C ASN A 108 15.84 10.27 3.73
N GLU A 109 14.82 10.09 4.56
CA GLU A 109 14.63 10.91 5.77
C GLU A 109 15.56 10.43 6.89
N PRO A 110 16.24 11.33 7.65
CA PRO A 110 17.26 10.94 8.62
C PRO A 110 16.80 9.94 9.67
N ASP A 111 15.54 10.07 10.11
CA ASP A 111 14.96 9.25 11.17
C ASP A 111 14.36 7.92 10.69
N TYR A 112 14.34 7.65 9.38
CA TYR A 112 13.90 6.37 8.81
C TYR A 112 14.63 5.16 9.41
N VAL A 113 15.91 5.33 9.74
CA VAL A 113 16.74 4.26 10.32
C VAL A 113 16.15 3.75 11.64
N ASN A 114 15.44 4.60 12.37
CA ASN A 114 14.83 4.32 13.67
C ASN A 114 13.46 3.63 13.57
N LEU A 115 12.85 3.56 12.38
CA LEU A 115 11.58 2.84 12.20
C LEU A 115 11.75 1.35 12.50
N PRO A 116 10.88 0.73 13.31
CA PRO A 116 10.92 -0.70 13.55
C PRO A 116 10.46 -1.47 12.30
N SER A 117 11.08 -2.62 12.04
CA SER A 117 10.71 -3.52 10.93
C SER A 117 9.82 -4.69 11.37
N ASN A 118 9.34 -4.69 12.61
CA ASN A 118 8.43 -5.71 13.13
C ASN A 118 7.57 -5.15 14.26
N SER A 119 6.38 -5.73 14.46
CA SER A 119 5.36 -5.26 15.39
C SER A 119 5.61 -5.66 16.86
N SER A 120 6.53 -6.58 17.13
CA SER A 120 6.79 -7.13 18.47
C SER A 120 7.44 -6.12 19.43
N GLY A 121 8.18 -5.14 18.89
CA GLY A 121 8.85 -4.09 19.67
C GLY A 121 8.04 -2.80 19.84
N LEU A 122 6.83 -2.72 19.29
CA LEU A 122 6.00 -1.54 19.36
C LEU A 122 5.27 -1.45 20.70
N THR A 123 5.67 -0.50 21.55
CA THR A 123 5.04 -0.23 22.85
C THR A 123 3.64 0.38 22.73
N ASN A 124 3.38 1.17 21.69
CA ASN A 124 2.11 1.87 21.46
C ASN A 124 1.55 1.50 20.09
N LYS A 125 1.21 0.22 19.90
CA LYS A 125 0.55 -0.24 18.67
C LYS A 125 -0.95 -0.27 18.82
N VAL A 126 -1.64 0.04 17.74
CA VAL A 126 -3.07 -0.26 17.62
C VAL A 126 -3.30 -1.76 17.62
N SER A 127 -4.47 -2.18 18.05
CA SER A 127 -4.91 -3.57 17.99
C SER A 127 -6.37 -3.60 17.55
N TRP A 128 -6.65 -4.34 16.50
CA TRP A 128 -8.00 -4.51 15.97
C TRP A 128 -8.39 -5.98 16.03
N LYS A 129 -9.67 -6.27 16.20
CA LYS A 129 -10.19 -7.64 16.21
C LYS A 129 -10.54 -8.14 14.81
N SER A 130 -10.67 -7.23 13.85
CA SER A 130 -11.00 -7.53 12.46
C SER A 130 -10.49 -6.44 11.52
N THR A 131 -10.42 -6.76 10.22
CA THR A 131 -10.08 -5.78 9.17
C THR A 131 -11.11 -4.65 9.09
N ALA A 132 -12.40 -4.97 9.29
CA ALA A 132 -13.48 -3.99 9.34
C ALA A 132 -13.36 -2.99 10.50
N GLU A 133 -12.70 -3.37 11.60
CA GLU A 133 -12.40 -2.46 12.70
C GLU A 133 -11.14 -1.61 12.40
N ALA A 134 -10.19 -2.15 11.65
CA ALA A 134 -8.98 -1.43 11.27
C ALA A 134 -9.24 -0.34 10.22
N ILE A 135 -10.11 -0.64 9.26
CA ILE A 135 -10.35 0.19 8.09
C ILE A 135 -11.58 1.07 8.31
N ARG A 136 -11.36 2.39 8.22
CA ARG A 136 -12.43 3.40 8.30
C ARG A 136 -13.27 3.45 7.04
N GLN A 137 -12.62 3.39 5.89
CA GLN A 137 -13.25 3.55 4.59
C GLN A 137 -12.51 2.71 3.56
N VAL A 138 -13.26 1.86 2.84
CA VAL A 138 -12.79 1.10 1.69
C VAL A 138 -13.34 1.75 0.42
N PHE A 139 -12.47 1.96 -0.56
CA PHE A 139 -12.91 2.30 -1.92
C PHE A 139 -13.04 1.01 -2.73
N PRO A 140 -14.02 0.91 -3.65
CA PRO A 140 -14.19 -0.30 -4.46
C PRO A 140 -12.89 -0.70 -5.16
N LEU A 141 -12.57 -1.99 -5.15
CA LEU A 141 -11.50 -2.54 -5.98
C LEU A 141 -11.82 -2.23 -7.45
N THR A 142 -10.92 -1.51 -8.10
CA THR A 142 -11.08 -1.11 -9.50
C THR A 142 -10.06 -1.83 -10.37
N GLN A 143 -10.53 -2.43 -11.45
CA GLN A 143 -9.65 -3.03 -12.46
C GLN A 143 -9.16 -1.94 -13.41
N ASN A 144 -7.86 -1.90 -13.68
CA ASN A 144 -7.31 -1.08 -14.73
C ASN A 144 -7.57 -1.73 -16.09
N ASN A 145 -8.52 -1.15 -16.82
CA ASN A 145 -8.92 -1.58 -18.16
C ASN A 145 -8.37 -0.67 -19.27
N GLN A 146 -7.53 0.31 -18.91
CA GLN A 146 -7.00 1.32 -19.83
C GLN A 146 -5.49 1.10 -20.02
N PRO A 147 -5.01 0.89 -21.26
CA PRO A 147 -3.58 0.70 -21.55
C PRO A 147 -2.76 2.00 -21.45
N ASN A 148 -3.41 3.15 -21.25
CA ASN A 148 -2.78 4.47 -21.22
C ASN A 148 -2.41 4.96 -19.82
N ASN A 149 -2.68 4.17 -18.78
CA ASN A 149 -2.32 4.50 -17.41
C ASN A 149 -1.04 3.75 -17.06
N ASP A 150 -0.18 4.32 -16.23
CA ASP A 150 1.09 3.74 -15.75
C ASP A 150 0.94 2.39 -14.98
N LEU A 151 -0.25 1.78 -15.01
CA LEU A 151 -0.60 0.50 -14.42
C LEU A 151 -0.76 -0.57 -15.52
N PRO A 152 -0.28 -1.80 -15.30
CA PRO A 152 -0.52 -2.89 -16.24
C PRO A 152 -2.01 -3.16 -16.48
N LEU A 153 -2.36 -3.61 -17.69
CA LEU A 153 -3.72 -4.04 -18.00
C LEU A 153 -4.09 -5.26 -17.12
N GLY A 154 -5.28 -5.24 -16.52
CA GLY A 154 -5.74 -6.32 -15.64
C GLY A 154 -5.24 -6.23 -14.20
N SER A 155 -4.51 -5.17 -13.82
CA SER A 155 -4.20 -4.88 -12.42
C SER A 155 -5.46 -4.42 -11.67
N TYR A 156 -5.52 -4.68 -10.37
CA TYR A 156 -6.52 -4.14 -9.45
C TYR A 156 -5.91 -3.12 -8.52
N VAL A 157 -6.67 -2.08 -8.18
CA VAL A 157 -6.27 -1.07 -7.19
C VAL A 157 -7.15 -1.19 -5.95
N ALA A 158 -6.51 -1.45 -4.81
CA ALA A 158 -7.14 -1.40 -3.50
C ALA A 158 -6.76 -0.09 -2.82
N MET A 159 -7.76 0.68 -2.39
CA MET A 159 -7.55 1.92 -1.65
C MET A 159 -8.40 1.93 -0.39
N PHE A 160 -7.81 2.32 0.74
CA PHE A 160 -8.52 2.43 2.00
C PHE A 160 -7.88 3.44 2.97
N ILE A 161 -8.63 3.84 3.98
CA ILE A 161 -8.21 4.73 5.06
C ILE A 161 -8.26 3.96 6.38
N LEU A 162 -7.23 4.07 7.21
CA LEU A 162 -7.18 3.43 8.53
C LEU A 162 -7.86 4.29 9.61
N ASN A 163 -8.40 3.63 10.63
CA ASN A 163 -9.04 4.34 11.76
C ASN A 163 -8.04 5.15 12.62
N ASN A 164 -6.79 4.72 12.72
CA ASN A 164 -5.74 5.43 13.49
C ASN A 164 -4.98 6.49 12.68
N ALA A 165 -5.23 6.59 11.39
CA ALA A 165 -4.63 7.57 10.49
C ALA A 165 -5.71 8.10 9.52
N PRO A 166 -6.74 8.80 10.03
CA PRO A 166 -7.93 9.14 9.24
C PRO A 166 -7.68 10.18 8.14
N SER A 167 -6.55 10.88 8.18
CA SER A 167 -6.13 11.83 7.16
C SER A 167 -5.41 11.15 5.99
N ASP A 168 -4.93 9.91 6.18
CA ASP A 168 -4.05 9.26 5.22
C ASP A 168 -4.77 8.16 4.44
N GLY A 169 -4.53 8.12 3.14
CA GLY A 169 -5.02 7.06 2.26
C GLY A 169 -3.91 6.08 1.91
N LEU A 170 -4.17 4.78 2.01
CA LEU A 170 -3.29 3.72 1.53
C LEU A 170 -3.78 3.21 0.18
N VAL A 171 -2.84 3.02 -0.75
CA VAL A 171 -3.11 2.52 -2.10
C VAL A 171 -2.19 1.34 -2.40
N PHE A 172 -2.75 0.24 -2.87
CA PHE A 172 -2.05 -0.96 -3.28
C PHE A 172 -2.44 -1.33 -4.71
N VAL A 173 -1.45 -1.68 -5.52
CA VAL A 173 -1.64 -2.25 -6.86
C VAL A 173 -1.44 -3.75 -6.78
N ILE A 174 -2.43 -4.51 -7.23
CA ILE A 174 -2.47 -5.97 -7.17
C ILE A 174 -2.49 -6.52 -8.60
N GLU A 175 -1.60 -7.46 -8.89
CA GLU A 175 -1.45 -8.08 -10.20
C GLU A 175 -1.25 -9.58 -10.07
N LYS A 176 -1.54 -10.32 -11.14
CA LYS A 176 -1.21 -11.73 -11.23
C LYS A 176 0.24 -11.89 -11.70
N VAL A 177 1.09 -12.45 -10.84
CA VAL A 177 2.51 -12.75 -11.11
C VAL A 177 2.72 -14.25 -11.00
N ASN A 178 3.19 -14.90 -12.07
CA ASN A 178 3.35 -16.36 -12.12
C ASN A 178 2.08 -17.14 -11.70
N ASN A 179 0.90 -16.64 -12.10
CA ASN A 179 -0.41 -17.18 -11.75
C ASN A 179 -0.85 -17.01 -10.28
N GLU A 180 -0.11 -16.27 -9.45
CA GLU A 180 -0.48 -15.88 -8.09
C GLU A 180 -0.81 -14.39 -8.01
N TRP A 181 -1.79 -14.00 -7.19
CA TRP A 181 -2.00 -12.59 -6.86
C TRP A 181 -0.87 -12.07 -5.99
N LYS A 182 -0.33 -10.90 -6.34
CA LYS A 182 0.71 -10.20 -5.60
C LYS A 182 0.46 -8.71 -5.59
N ILE A 183 0.85 -8.05 -4.50
CA ILE A 183 0.97 -6.61 -4.45
C ILE A 183 2.28 -6.21 -5.14
N THR A 184 2.20 -5.40 -6.18
CA THR A 184 3.35 -5.02 -7.02
C THR A 184 3.80 -3.58 -6.80
N ALA A 185 2.92 -2.75 -6.26
CA ALA A 185 3.22 -1.39 -5.84
C ALA A 185 2.33 -1.01 -4.65
N HIS A 186 2.82 -0.07 -3.85
CA HIS A 186 2.00 0.63 -2.88
C HIS A 186 2.46 2.08 -2.77
N THR A 187 1.56 2.94 -2.33
CA THR A 187 1.84 4.33 -1.96
C THR A 187 0.84 4.76 -0.90
N TRP A 188 1.10 5.92 -0.30
CA TRP A 188 0.13 6.60 0.56
C TRP A 188 -0.12 8.02 0.06
N ILE A 189 -1.24 8.59 0.48
CA ILE A 189 -1.63 9.98 0.25
C ILE A 189 -1.75 10.60 1.65
N ALA A 190 -0.86 11.52 1.99
CA ALA A 190 -0.95 12.27 3.24
C ALA A 190 -2.01 13.38 3.12
N GLY A 191 -2.82 13.54 4.16
CA GLY A 191 -3.91 14.52 4.22
C GLY A 191 -3.55 15.87 4.83
#